data_AF-A0A8J7NZ67-F1
#
_entry.id   AF-A0A8J7NZ67-F1
#
_cell.length_a   1.000
_cell.length_b   1.000
_cell.length_c   1.000
_cell.angle_alpha   90.00
_cell.angle_beta   90.00
_cell.angle_gamma   90.00
#
_symmetry.space_group_name_H-M   'P 1'
#
loop_
_entity.id
_entity.type
_entity.pdbx_description
1 polymer ?
#
loop_
_entity_poly.entity_id
_entity_poly.type
_entity_poly.pdbx_seq_one_letter_code
_entity_poly.pdbx_strand_id
1 'polypeptide(L)'
;MCISSSNIYLKGNGAIQLHLMCKVEIEKLDYHHYLPLFFDGLCETVHPYEFFARQGVHDMLEHGGTKILPVIPQLIIPIKNALNTRNKQVICTTLKVLQHLVVSGEMVGEALVPYYRQILPILNIFKNMNINSGDGIDYSQQKRENIGDLIQETLEVFERYGGEDAFINIKYMVPTYESCMLN
;
A
#
# COMPACT_ATOMS: atom_id res chain seq x y z
N MET A 1 3.80 3.36 22.82
CA MET A 1 3.23 2.32 23.70
C MET A 1 4.18 1.13 23.64
N CYS A 2 5.20 1.13 24.50
CA CYS A 2 6.27 0.12 24.49
C CYS A 2 5.88 -1.03 25.42
N ILE A 3 6.02 -2.28 24.98
CA ILE A 3 5.99 -3.43 25.88
C ILE A 3 7.36 -4.10 25.86
N SER A 4 8.05 -3.89 26.98
CA SER A 4 9.06 -4.72 27.65
C SER A 4 10.32 -5.14 26.89
N SER A 5 11.42 -4.48 27.26
CA SER A 5 12.79 -4.97 27.19
C SER A 5 12.92 -6.39 27.76
N SER A 6 13.35 -7.36 26.94
CA SER A 6 14.18 -8.51 27.34
C SER A 6 14.58 -9.34 26.12
N ASN A 7 15.88 -9.33 25.80
CA ASN A 7 16.62 -10.23 24.91
C ASN A 7 16.15 -10.40 23.45
N ILE A 8 16.68 -9.53 22.59
CA ILE A 8 16.64 -9.65 21.13
C ILE A 8 17.87 -10.46 20.69
N TYR A 9 17.74 -11.77 20.56
CA TYR A 9 18.66 -12.58 19.77
C TYR A 9 18.09 -12.76 18.37
N LEU A 10 18.70 -12.06 17.43
CA LEU A 10 18.56 -12.23 15.99
C LEU A 10 19.04 -13.63 15.59
N LYS A 11 18.13 -14.51 15.15
CA LYS A 11 18.47 -15.56 14.18
C LYS A 11 17.23 -16.01 13.40
N GLY A 12 17.45 -16.18 12.10
CA GLY A 12 16.45 -16.24 11.05
C GLY A 12 15.28 -17.18 11.31
N ASN A 13 14.08 -16.65 11.11
CA ASN A 13 12.98 -17.24 10.34
C ASN A 13 11.78 -16.31 10.48
N GLY A 14 11.25 -15.81 9.35
CA GLY A 14 10.14 -14.85 9.30
C GLY A 14 8.87 -15.29 10.05
N ALA A 15 8.74 -16.57 10.38
CA ALA A 15 7.66 -17.12 11.20
C ALA A 15 7.70 -16.70 12.69
N ILE A 16 8.86 -16.33 13.24
CA ILE A 16 9.01 -16.00 14.67
C ILE A 16 8.66 -14.52 14.94
N GLN A 17 8.72 -13.66 13.92
CA GLN A 17 8.62 -12.22 14.11
C GLN A 17 7.20 -11.72 14.37
N LEU A 18 6.17 -12.43 13.86
CA LEU A 18 4.77 -12.15 14.19
C LEU A 18 4.38 -12.63 15.59
N HIS A 19 5.08 -13.62 16.13
CA HIS A 19 4.79 -14.20 17.46
C HIS A 19 4.88 -13.16 18.59
N LEU A 20 5.63 -12.07 18.39
CA LEU A 20 5.84 -11.04 19.41
C LEU A 20 4.77 -9.92 19.41
N MET A 21 4.02 -9.68 18.32
CA MET A 21 2.99 -8.62 18.29
C MET A 21 1.55 -9.12 18.53
N CYS A 22 1.27 -10.40 18.26
CA CYS A 22 -0.08 -10.95 18.44
C CYS A 22 -0.07 -12.05 19.52
N LYS A 23 -0.19 -11.65 20.79
CA LYS A 23 -0.85 -12.51 21.79
C LYS A 23 -2.36 -12.64 21.53
N VAL A 24 -2.91 -11.81 20.64
CA VAL A 24 -4.32 -11.73 20.26
C VAL A 24 -4.43 -12.12 18.78
N GLU A 25 -5.35 -13.01 18.44
CA GLU A 25 -5.65 -13.39 17.05
C GLU A 25 -6.02 -12.14 16.22
N ILE A 26 -5.47 -11.99 15.02
CA ILE A 26 -5.70 -10.83 14.13
C ILE A 26 -7.21 -10.60 13.89
N GLU A 27 -7.95 -11.70 13.76
CA GLU A 27 -9.40 -11.72 13.59
C GLU A 27 -10.16 -11.09 14.76
N LYS A 28 -9.56 -10.91 15.94
CA LYS A 28 -10.18 -10.28 17.13
C LYS A 28 -9.79 -8.82 17.31
N LEU A 29 -8.90 -8.28 16.48
CA LEU A 29 -8.49 -6.88 16.55
C LEU A 29 -9.64 -5.93 16.16
N ASP A 30 -9.61 -4.74 16.76
CA ASP A 30 -10.44 -3.60 16.33
C ASP A 30 -9.76 -2.90 15.15
N TYR A 31 -10.29 -3.14 13.95
CA TYR A 31 -9.74 -2.60 12.71
C TYR A 31 -9.89 -1.07 12.62
N HIS A 32 -10.87 -0.46 13.30
CA HIS A 32 -11.01 1.00 13.31
C HIS A 32 -9.85 1.66 14.04
N HIS A 33 -9.27 0.99 15.04
CA HIS A 33 -8.13 1.48 15.78
C HIS A 33 -6.80 1.10 15.14
N TYR A 34 -6.62 -0.19 14.83
CA TYR A 34 -5.31 -0.72 14.50
C TYR A 34 -4.93 -0.57 13.02
N LEU A 35 -5.87 -0.73 12.09
CA LEU A 35 -5.52 -0.67 10.67
C LEU A 35 -5.04 0.74 10.26
N PRO A 36 -5.71 1.85 10.64
CA PRO A 36 -5.20 3.18 10.39
C PRO A 36 -3.82 3.44 11.03
N LEU A 37 -3.59 2.93 12.25
CA LEU A 37 -2.31 3.07 12.95
C LEU A 37 -1.16 2.39 12.18
N PHE A 38 -1.38 1.18 11.66
CA PHE A 38 -0.38 0.49 10.83
C PHE A 38 -0.16 1.21 9.49
N PHE A 39 -1.23 1.74 8.88
CA PHE A 39 -1.12 2.54 7.66
C PHE A 39 -0.35 3.85 7.87
N ASP A 40 -0.50 4.52 9.02
CA ASP A 40 0.32 5.71 9.36
C ASP A 40 1.82 5.35 9.43
N GLY A 41 2.13 4.15 9.92
CA GLY A 41 3.49 3.61 9.96
C GLY A 41 4.14 3.36 8.59
N LEU A 42 3.40 3.46 7.47
CA LEU A 42 3.99 3.27 6.12
C LEU A 42 5.03 4.34 5.78
N CYS A 43 5.02 5.48 6.45
CA CYS A 43 6.03 6.53 6.27
C CYS A 43 7.36 6.22 7.00
N GLU A 44 7.39 5.23 7.88
CA GLU A 44 8.59 4.84 8.61
C GLU A 44 9.64 4.22 7.66
N THR A 45 10.91 4.53 7.90
CA THR A 45 12.06 4.02 7.11
C THR A 45 13.14 3.39 7.98
N VAL A 46 12.96 3.40 9.30
CA VAL A 46 13.96 2.97 10.26
C VAL A 46 13.59 1.60 10.83
N HIS A 47 14.53 0.66 10.79
CA HIS A 47 14.36 -0.63 11.45
C HIS A 47 14.33 -0.46 12.99
N PRO A 48 13.42 -1.13 13.72
CA PRO A 48 12.49 -2.17 13.24
C PRO A 48 11.09 -1.65 12.84
N TYR A 49 10.84 -0.35 12.95
CA TYR A 49 9.50 0.24 12.79
C TYR A 49 8.93 0.02 11.38
N GLU A 50 9.73 0.24 10.33
CA GLU A 50 9.26 0.02 8.95
C GLU A 50 8.84 -1.43 8.70
N PHE A 51 9.54 -2.40 9.29
CA PHE A 51 9.26 -3.82 9.14
C PHE A 51 7.94 -4.18 9.80
N PHE A 52 7.75 -3.75 11.06
CA PHE A 52 6.52 -4.03 11.80
C PHE A 52 5.30 -3.35 11.20
N ALA A 53 5.44 -2.10 10.74
CA ALA A 53 4.35 -1.40 10.07
C ALA A 53 3.87 -2.17 8.82
N ARG A 54 4.82 -2.52 7.94
CA ARG A 54 4.52 -3.22 6.69
C ARG A 54 3.93 -4.62 6.92
N GLN A 55 4.51 -5.38 7.84
CA GLN A 55 4.02 -6.72 8.15
C GLN A 55 2.63 -6.67 8.79
N GLY A 56 2.39 -5.71 9.70
CA GLY A 56 1.08 -5.51 10.32
C GLY A 56 -0.01 -5.15 9.31
N VAL A 57 0.26 -4.25 8.36
CA VAL A 57 -0.68 -3.96 7.27
C VAL A 57 -0.98 -5.22 6.46
N HIS A 58 0.06 -5.93 6.00
CA HIS A 58 -0.12 -7.13 5.19
C HIS A 58 -0.99 -8.18 5.89
N ASP A 59 -0.67 -8.51 7.14
CA ASP A 59 -1.37 -9.56 7.87
C ASP A 59 -2.83 -9.16 8.19
N MET A 60 -3.08 -7.88 8.48
CA MET A 60 -4.43 -7.38 8.71
C MET A 60 -5.27 -7.33 7.43
N LEU A 61 -4.67 -7.02 6.28
CA LEU A 61 -5.38 -7.07 4.99
C LEU A 61 -5.68 -8.52 4.57
N GLU A 62 -4.74 -9.43 4.81
CA GLU A 62 -4.91 -10.85 4.45
C GLU A 62 -6.01 -11.54 5.28
N HIS A 63 -6.12 -11.22 6.57
CA HIS A 63 -7.04 -11.89 7.50
C HIS A 63 -8.22 -11.02 7.96
N GLY A 64 -8.37 -9.81 7.41
CA GLY A 64 -9.38 -8.85 7.86
C GLY A 64 -10.78 -9.12 7.34
N GLY A 65 -10.90 -9.71 6.16
CA GLY A 65 -12.19 -10.01 5.51
C GLY A 65 -13.13 -8.79 5.51
N THR A 66 -14.35 -8.98 6.00
CA THR A 66 -15.40 -7.95 6.01
C THR A 66 -15.11 -6.75 6.93
N LYS A 67 -14.05 -6.79 7.75
CA LYS A 67 -13.67 -5.69 8.65
C LYS A 67 -12.89 -4.57 7.96
N ILE A 68 -12.39 -4.80 6.75
CA ILE A 68 -11.58 -3.84 6.00
C ILE A 68 -12.45 -2.75 5.35
N LEU A 69 -13.57 -3.15 4.75
CA LEU A 69 -14.46 -2.23 4.04
C LEU A 69 -14.92 -1.02 4.89
N PRO A 70 -15.36 -1.18 6.16
CA PRO A 70 -15.81 -0.05 6.99
C PRO A 70 -14.72 0.96 7.34
N VAL A 71 -13.43 0.58 7.25
CA VAL A 71 -12.32 1.44 7.69
C VAL A 71 -11.65 2.20 6.55
N ILE A 72 -12.03 1.96 5.29
CA ILE A 72 -11.48 2.65 4.10
C ILE A 72 -11.42 4.18 4.25
N PRO A 73 -12.46 4.89 4.73
CA PRO A 73 -12.40 6.34 4.89
C PRO A 73 -11.28 6.82 5.82
N GLN A 74 -10.89 6.00 6.81
CA GLN A 74 -9.86 6.32 7.78
C GLN A 74 -8.44 6.11 7.23
N LEU A 75 -8.28 5.30 6.18
CA LEU A 75 -6.97 5.01 5.56
C LEU A 75 -6.52 6.12 4.60
N ILE A 76 -7.43 6.97 4.13
CA ILE A 76 -7.16 7.95 3.06
C ILE A 76 -6.08 8.94 3.44
N ILE A 77 -6.10 9.46 4.67
CA ILE A 77 -5.10 10.43 5.15
C ILE A 77 -3.72 9.77 5.33
N PRO A 78 -3.59 8.62 6.03
CA PRO A 78 -2.34 7.87 6.09
C PRO A 78 -1.72 7.58 4.72
N ILE A 79 -2.52 7.07 3.77
CA ILE A 79 -2.08 6.77 2.39
C ILE A 79 -1.55 8.03 1.72
N LYS A 80 -2.32 9.12 1.76
CA LYS A 80 -1.93 10.40 1.17
C LYS A 80 -0.63 10.92 1.78
N ASN A 81 -0.46 10.81 3.10
CA ASN A 81 0.75 11.25 3.79
C ASN A 81 1.97 10.44 3.35
N ALA A 82 1.86 9.11 3.28
CA ALA A 82 2.93 8.23 2.82
C ALA A 82 3.37 8.55 1.38
N LEU A 83 2.41 8.74 0.46
CA LEU A 83 2.71 9.12 -0.93
C LEU A 83 3.35 10.52 -1.04
N ASN A 84 2.99 11.44 -0.16
CA ASN A 84 3.53 12.81 -0.13
C ASN A 84 4.94 12.91 0.45
N THR A 85 5.49 11.85 1.06
CA THR A 85 6.88 11.85 1.55
C THR A 85 7.91 12.07 0.43
N ARG A 86 7.52 11.78 -0.83
CA ARG A 86 8.42 11.78 -2.01
C ARG A 86 9.63 10.84 -1.87
N ASN A 87 9.63 9.97 -0.85
CA ASN A 87 10.62 8.93 -0.71
C ASN A 87 10.22 7.75 -1.61
N LYS A 88 11.10 7.40 -2.56
CA LYS A 88 10.83 6.33 -3.55
C LYS A 88 10.48 4.99 -2.88
N GLN A 89 11.19 4.61 -1.82
CA GLN A 89 10.96 3.35 -1.11
C GLN A 89 9.58 3.33 -0.43
N VAL A 90 9.20 4.44 0.21
CA VAL A 90 7.88 4.60 0.85
C VAL A 90 6.77 4.56 -0.20
N ILE A 91 6.94 5.27 -1.32
CA ILE A 91 5.93 5.28 -2.40
C ILE A 91 5.77 3.87 -2.99
N CYS A 92 6.86 3.18 -3.34
CA CYS A 92 6.77 1.83 -3.88
C CYS A 92 6.11 0.85 -2.89
N THR A 93 6.40 0.99 -1.60
CA THR A 93 5.75 0.18 -0.55
C THR A 93 4.26 0.50 -0.47
N THR A 94 3.89 1.78 -0.48
CA THR A 94 2.51 2.24 -0.39
C THR A 94 1.68 1.78 -1.61
N LEU A 95 2.25 1.84 -2.82
CA LEU A 95 1.60 1.33 -4.04
C LEU A 95 1.33 -0.18 -3.96
N LYS A 96 2.29 -0.97 -3.46
CA LYS A 96 2.09 -2.41 -3.25
C LYS A 96 1.00 -2.71 -2.21
N VAL A 97 0.97 -1.92 -1.12
CA VAL A 97 -0.11 -2.00 -0.12
C VAL A 97 -1.46 -1.64 -0.71
N LEU A 98 -1.53 -0.63 -1.57
CA LEU A 98 -2.77 -0.24 -2.25
C LEU A 98 -3.28 -1.33 -3.20
N GLN A 99 -2.38 -2.02 -3.91
CA GLN A 99 -2.74 -3.19 -4.73
C GLN A 99 -3.32 -4.31 -3.87
N HIS A 100 -2.72 -4.63 -2.71
CA HIS A 100 -3.24 -5.62 -1.77
C HIS A 100 -4.59 -5.19 -1.16
N LEU A 101 -4.73 -3.91 -0.81
CA LEU A 101 -5.95 -3.36 -0.23
C LEU A 101 -7.17 -3.59 -1.12
N VAL A 102 -7.10 -3.22 -2.39
CA VAL A 102 -8.30 -3.31 -3.26
C VAL A 102 -8.71 -4.73 -3.61
N VAL A 103 -7.83 -5.72 -3.40
CA VAL A 103 -8.12 -7.15 -3.57
C VAL A 103 -8.43 -7.88 -2.26
N SER A 104 -8.30 -7.20 -1.11
CA SER A 104 -8.42 -7.81 0.23
C SER A 104 -9.87 -8.14 0.65
N GLY A 105 -10.88 -7.67 -0.09
CA GLY A 105 -12.27 -7.96 0.20
C GLY A 105 -13.22 -7.47 -0.87
N GLU A 106 -14.44 -8.00 -0.86
CA GLU A 106 -15.53 -7.58 -1.74
C GLU A 106 -15.84 -6.09 -1.53
N MET A 107 -16.10 -5.37 -2.63
CA MET A 107 -16.39 -3.93 -2.66
C MET A 107 -15.27 -2.99 -2.14
N VAL A 108 -14.11 -3.50 -1.70
CA VAL A 108 -13.04 -2.64 -1.18
C VAL A 108 -12.48 -1.71 -2.27
N GLY A 109 -12.28 -2.23 -3.48
CA GLY A 109 -11.86 -1.42 -4.63
C GLY A 109 -12.87 -0.33 -5.00
N GLU A 110 -14.15 -0.68 -5.09
CA GLU A 110 -15.25 0.27 -5.35
C GLU A 110 -15.35 1.37 -4.28
N ALA A 111 -15.21 1.00 -3.00
CA ALA A 111 -15.22 1.95 -1.89
C ALA A 111 -14.05 2.93 -1.91
N LEU A 112 -12.96 2.62 -2.63
CA LEU A 112 -11.81 3.50 -2.78
C LEU A 112 -12.01 4.58 -3.86
N VAL A 113 -12.89 4.35 -4.85
CA VAL A 113 -13.10 5.24 -6.02
C VAL A 113 -13.41 6.70 -5.62
N PRO A 114 -14.30 6.99 -4.64
CA PRO A 114 -14.58 8.38 -4.23
C PRO A 114 -13.34 9.16 -3.73
N TYR A 115 -12.28 8.44 -3.36
CA TYR A 115 -11.07 9.00 -2.78
C TYR A 115 -9.91 9.15 -3.78
N TYR A 116 -10.08 8.72 -5.03
CA TYR A 116 -9.06 8.89 -6.09
C TYR A 116 -8.58 10.33 -6.23
N ARG A 117 -9.46 11.32 -6.04
CA ARG A 117 -9.11 12.74 -6.08
C ARG A 117 -8.10 13.18 -5.01
N GLN A 118 -7.99 12.43 -3.92
CA GLN A 118 -7.07 12.73 -2.82
C GLN A 118 -5.72 12.01 -2.97
N ILE A 119 -5.73 10.80 -3.57
CA ILE A 119 -4.56 9.91 -3.59
C ILE A 119 -3.83 9.87 -4.94
N LEU A 120 -4.52 10.04 -6.06
CA LEU A 120 -3.91 9.88 -7.39
C LEU A 120 -3.09 11.08 -7.89
N PRO A 121 -3.43 12.36 -7.59
CA PRO A 121 -2.70 13.50 -8.15
C PRO A 121 -1.19 13.49 -7.91
N ILE A 122 -0.74 12.98 -6.75
CA ILE A 122 0.69 12.91 -6.40
C ILE A 122 1.45 11.94 -7.30
N LEU A 123 0.79 10.89 -7.83
CA LEU A 123 1.41 9.90 -8.71
C LEU A 123 1.80 10.50 -10.07
N ASN A 124 1.13 11.55 -10.53
CA ASN A 124 1.47 12.23 -11.79
C ASN A 124 2.89 12.81 -11.79
N ILE A 125 3.42 13.17 -10.62
CA ILE A 125 4.81 13.67 -10.49
C ILE A 125 5.80 12.53 -10.79
N PHE A 126 5.46 11.31 -10.41
CA PHE A 126 6.35 10.14 -10.46
C PHE A 126 6.14 9.28 -11.70
N LYS A 127 5.00 9.41 -12.39
CA LYS A 127 4.63 8.60 -13.56
C LYS A 127 5.66 8.69 -14.70
N ASN A 128 6.31 9.84 -14.87
CA ASN A 128 7.35 10.05 -15.88
C ASN A 128 8.78 9.88 -15.34
N MET A 129 8.95 9.51 -14.07
CA MET A 129 10.27 9.14 -13.53
C MET A 129 10.61 7.70 -13.90
N ASN A 130 10.55 7.38 -15.20
CA ASN A 130 11.34 6.28 -15.71
C ASN A 130 12.79 6.71 -15.58
N ILE A 131 13.56 5.95 -14.82
CA ILE A 131 15.00 6.16 -14.71
C ILE A 131 15.54 6.03 -16.13
N ASN A 132 15.89 7.16 -16.75
CA ASN A 132 16.67 7.19 -17.98
C ASN A 132 18.08 6.70 -17.61
N SER A 133 18.25 5.40 -17.44
CA SER A 133 19.54 4.75 -17.33
C SER A 133 20.16 4.78 -18.72
N GLY A 134 20.86 5.86 -19.04
CA GLY A 134 21.79 5.88 -20.17
C GLY A 134 22.82 4.76 -19.99
N ASP A 135 22.91 3.88 -20.98
CA ASP A 135 23.95 2.85 -21.20
C ASP A 135 24.32 1.88 -20.06
N GLY A 136 23.61 1.88 -18.93
CA GLY A 136 23.82 0.91 -17.84
C GLY A 136 22.65 -0.07 -17.74
N ILE A 137 22.92 -1.38 -17.85
CA ILE A 137 21.93 -2.43 -17.52
C ILE A 137 21.60 -2.28 -16.02
N ASP A 138 20.41 -1.76 -15.72
CA ASP A 138 19.98 -1.47 -14.35
C ASP A 138 19.38 -2.72 -13.68
N TYR A 139 20.06 -3.21 -12.64
CA TYR A 139 19.64 -4.35 -11.82
C TYR A 139 18.36 -4.07 -10.99
N SER A 140 17.87 -2.81 -10.96
CA SER A 140 16.62 -2.41 -10.27
C SER A 140 15.35 -3.06 -10.84
N GLN A 141 15.40 -3.53 -12.10
CA GLN A 141 14.33 -4.27 -12.79
C GLN A 141 13.97 -5.58 -12.06
N GLN A 142 14.93 -6.27 -11.42
CA GLN A 142 14.68 -7.52 -10.69
C GLN A 142 13.88 -7.33 -9.39
N LYS A 143 13.77 -6.11 -8.86
CA LYS A 143 13.11 -5.83 -7.56
C LYS A 143 11.76 -5.10 -7.68
N ARG A 144 11.24 -4.85 -8.89
CA ARG A 144 10.00 -4.05 -9.09
C ARG A 144 10.15 -2.64 -8.48
N GLU A 145 11.30 -2.00 -8.72
CA GLU A 145 11.62 -0.66 -8.18
C GLU A 145 11.45 0.47 -9.20
N ASN A 146 11.09 0.16 -10.46
CA ASN A 146 10.62 1.20 -11.38
C ASN A 146 9.25 1.71 -10.92
N ILE A 147 9.26 2.94 -10.38
CA ILE A 147 8.08 3.61 -9.86
C ILE A 147 7.04 3.87 -10.94
N GLY A 148 7.45 4.13 -12.19
CA GLY A 148 6.54 4.36 -13.31
C GLY A 148 5.71 3.12 -13.64
N ASP A 149 6.39 1.97 -13.79
CA ASP A 149 5.75 0.68 -14.06
C ASP A 149 4.84 0.26 -12.91
N LEU A 150 5.27 0.47 -11.66
CA LEU A 150 4.47 0.14 -10.47
C LEU A 150 3.23 1.04 -10.34
N ILE A 151 3.34 2.33 -10.70
CA ILE A 151 2.17 3.22 -10.77
C ILE A 151 1.19 2.71 -11.82
N GLN A 152 1.68 2.38 -13.02
CA GLN A 152 0.83 1.85 -14.09
C GLN A 152 0.11 0.58 -13.64
N GLU A 153 0.83 -0.40 -13.09
CA GLU A 153 0.25 -1.63 -12.53
C GLU A 153 -0.82 -1.32 -11.47
N THR A 154 -0.55 -0.37 -10.56
CA THR A 154 -1.50 0.00 -9.50
C THR A 154 -2.78 0.61 -10.08
N LEU A 155 -2.69 1.46 -11.10
CA LEU A 155 -3.85 2.05 -11.75
C LEU A 155 -4.70 1.00 -12.47
N GLU A 156 -4.07 0.00 -13.09
CA GLU A 156 -4.78 -1.13 -13.70
C GLU A 156 -5.49 -2.01 -12.67
N VAL A 157 -4.85 -2.26 -11.53
CA VAL A 157 -5.48 -2.97 -10.42
C VAL A 157 -6.66 -2.16 -9.88
N PHE A 158 -6.54 -0.83 -9.79
CA PHE A 158 -7.66 0.03 -9.40
C PHE A 158 -8.82 -0.02 -10.40
N GLU A 159 -8.55 -0.02 -11.70
CA GLU A 159 -9.59 -0.16 -12.73
C GLU A 159 -10.30 -1.53 -12.63
N ARG A 160 -9.54 -2.62 -12.49
CA ARG A 160 -10.10 -3.99 -12.44
C ARG A 160 -11.02 -4.23 -11.25
N TYR A 161 -10.73 -3.63 -10.10
CA TYR A 161 -11.45 -3.87 -8.85
C TYR A 161 -12.34 -2.70 -8.40
N GLY A 162 -12.30 -1.57 -9.11
CA GLY A 162 -13.03 -0.35 -8.74
C GLY A 162 -14.45 -0.24 -9.29
N GLY A 163 -14.91 -1.22 -10.07
CA GLY A 163 -16.24 -1.21 -10.69
C GLY A 163 -16.36 -0.28 -11.90
N GLU A 164 -17.59 -0.06 -12.38
CA GLU A 164 -17.88 0.61 -13.64
C GLU A 164 -17.35 2.06 -13.72
N ASP A 165 -17.35 2.78 -12.59
CA ASP A 165 -16.93 4.17 -12.51
C ASP A 165 -15.42 4.35 -12.26
N ALA A 166 -14.65 3.26 -12.13
CA ALA A 166 -13.22 3.36 -11.82
C ALA A 166 -12.44 4.11 -12.90
N PHE A 167 -12.62 3.70 -14.15
CA PHE A 167 -11.86 4.26 -15.29
C PHE A 167 -12.06 5.78 -15.43
N ILE A 168 -13.32 6.26 -15.40
CA ILE A 168 -13.61 7.69 -15.57
C ILE A 168 -12.99 8.53 -14.43
N ASN A 169 -13.00 8.02 -13.20
CA ASN A 169 -12.39 8.69 -12.06
C ASN A 169 -10.85 8.67 -12.14
N ILE A 170 -10.25 7.57 -12.58
CA ILE A 170 -8.81 7.48 -12.82
C ILE A 170 -8.39 8.45 -13.93
N LYS A 171 -9.05 8.42 -15.09
CA LYS A 171 -8.74 9.28 -16.25
C LYS A 171 -8.85 10.77 -15.90
N TYR A 172 -9.83 11.14 -15.07
CA TYR A 172 -9.99 12.52 -14.60
C TYR A 172 -8.80 13.00 -13.73
N MET A 173 -8.17 12.09 -12.97
CA MET A 173 -7.01 12.40 -12.13
C MET A 173 -5.66 12.19 -12.82
N VAL A 174 -5.58 11.24 -13.75
CA VAL A 174 -4.38 10.85 -14.50
C VAL A 174 -4.74 10.85 -15.98
N PRO A 175 -4.72 12.02 -16.67
CA PRO A 175 -5.19 12.13 -18.06
C PRO A 175 -4.44 11.25 -19.07
N THR A 176 -3.21 10.84 -18.75
CA THR A 176 -2.36 9.97 -19.58
C THR A 176 -2.57 8.49 -19.32
N TYR A 177 -3.50 8.09 -18.44
CA TYR A 177 -3.84 6.69 -18.24
C TYR A 177 -4.76 6.22 -19.37
N GLU A 178 -4.51 5.03 -19.91
CA GLU A 178 -5.41 4.37 -20.86
C GLU A 178 -5.95 3.08 -20.23
N SER A 179 -7.20 2.75 -20.54
CA SER A 179 -7.92 1.61 -19.96
C SER A 179 -7.21 0.29 -20.29
N CYS A 180 -7.09 -0.58 -19.29
CA CYS A 180 -6.61 -1.95 -19.47
C CYS A 180 -7.72 -2.96 -19.79
N MET A 181 -8.99 -2.55 -19.70
CA MET A 181 -10.17 -3.42 -19.90
C MET A 181 -10.78 -3.30 -21.30
N LEU A 182 -10.45 -2.24 -22.05
CA LEU A 182 -11.01 -1.93 -23.37
C LEU A 182 -10.17 -2.45 -24.55
N ASN A 183 -9.27 -3.42 -24.32
CA ASN A 183 -8.35 -3.98 -25.33
C ASN A 183 -8.79 -5.35 -25.84
#